data_AF-A0A382NP71-F1
#
_entry.id   AF-A0A382NP71-F1
#
_cell.length_a   1.000
_cell.length_b   1.000
_cell.length_c   1.000
_cell.angle_alpha   90.00
_cell.angle_beta   90.00
_cell.angle_gamma   90.00
#
_symmetry.space_group_name_H-M   'P 1'
#
loop_
_entity.id
_entity.type
_entity.pdbx_description
1 polymer ?
#
loop_
_entity_poly.entity_id
_entity_poly.type
_entity_poly.pdbx_seq_one_letter_code
_entity_poly.pdbx_strand_id
1 'polypeptide(L)'
;MKGIFHFAAQSSVPLSLKNFYKSSANNIESSLKVFEFSKKFSVPVVYASSSAIYGNLPIGNDQKEKFSITSPYAQDKLTVEYYAKTLFEVFKISSVGLRLFNVYGPGQRSNSPYSAVIPIFINRMLKKLSVVINGGFQTRDFVYVEDVVDVMLMSMK
;
A
#
# COMPACT_ATOMS: atom_id res chain seq x y z
N MET A 1 -15.28 18.18 7.76
CA MET A 1 -14.55 17.09 7.11
C MET A 1 -15.37 15.81 7.29
N LYS A 2 -15.59 15.00 6.25
CA LYS A 2 -16.44 13.79 6.35
C LYS A 2 -15.65 12.49 6.63
N GLY A 3 -14.35 12.49 6.34
CA GLY A 3 -13.47 11.33 6.46
C GLY A 3 -12.10 11.64 5.87
N ILE A 4 -11.15 10.73 6.04
CA ILE A 4 -9.77 10.87 5.56
C ILE A 4 -9.40 9.69 4.66
N PHE A 5 -8.87 9.97 3.47
CA PHE A 5 -8.19 8.98 2.64
C PHE A 5 -6.68 9.10 2.83
N HIS A 6 -6.04 8.06 3.36
CA HIS A 6 -4.60 8.05 3.66
C HIS A 6 -3.81 7.17 2.69
N PHE A 7 -3.04 7.83 1.82
CA PHE A 7 -2.17 7.20 0.83
C PHE A 7 -0.69 7.50 1.03
N ALA A 8 -0.36 8.46 1.91
CA ALA A 8 1.01 8.94 2.04
C ALA A 8 1.89 7.85 2.66
N ALA A 9 2.81 7.31 1.86
CA ALA A 9 3.79 6.32 2.30
C ALA A 9 4.96 6.27 1.32
N GLN A 10 6.11 5.82 1.83
CA GLN A 10 7.15 5.21 1.05
C GLN A 10 6.70 3.76 0.76
N SER A 11 6.52 3.39 -0.51
CA SER A 11 5.90 2.12 -0.92
C SER A 11 6.84 1.08 -1.54
N SER A 12 8.12 1.42 -1.71
CA SER A 12 9.10 0.54 -2.35
C SER A 12 9.74 -0.43 -1.35
N VAL A 13 9.50 -1.72 -1.57
CA VAL A 13 10.13 -2.82 -0.81
C VAL A 13 11.66 -2.75 -0.85
N PRO A 14 12.33 -2.65 -2.02
CA PRO A 14 13.79 -2.56 -2.06
C PRO A 14 14.35 -1.34 -1.31
N LEU A 15 13.66 -0.19 -1.39
CA LEU A 15 14.10 1.01 -0.68
C LEU A 15 13.90 0.86 0.84
N SER A 16 12.84 0.16 1.27
CA SER A 16 12.63 -0.14 2.69
C SER A 16 13.75 -1.01 3.27
N LEU A 17 14.31 -1.94 2.50
CA LEU A 17 15.46 -2.75 2.91
C LEU A 17 16.74 -1.92 2.99
N LYS A 18 16.99 -1.07 1.98
CA LYS A 18 18.18 -0.21 1.91
C LYS A 18 18.18 0.86 3.02
N ASN A 19 17.05 1.50 3.24
CA ASN A 19 16.86 2.59 4.19
C ASN A 19 15.92 2.16 5.32
N PHE A 20 16.31 1.09 6.04
CA PHE A 20 15.50 0.40 7.05
C PHE A 20 14.78 1.34 8.01
N TYR A 21 15.53 2.16 8.76
CA TYR A 21 14.96 3.08 9.73
C TYR A 21 14.12 4.19 9.09
N LYS A 22 14.68 4.92 8.11
CA LYS A 22 14.03 6.11 7.54
C LYS A 22 12.71 5.78 6.84
N SER A 23 12.63 4.62 6.17
CA SER A 23 11.41 4.21 5.48
C SER A 23 10.30 3.90 6.48
N SER A 24 10.59 3.09 7.51
CA SER A 24 9.63 2.75 8.56
C SER A 24 9.24 3.95 9.40
N ALA A 25 10.19 4.81 9.78
CA ALA A 25 9.91 6.05 10.50
C ALA A 25 8.90 6.91 9.75
N ASN A 26 9.12 7.15 8.45
CA ASN A 26 8.18 7.91 7.63
C ASN A 26 6.79 7.26 7.57
N ASN A 27 6.73 5.96 7.30
CA ASN A 27 5.45 5.26 7.10
C ASN A 27 4.61 5.17 8.38
N ILE A 28 5.25 4.85 9.50
CA ILE A 28 4.58 4.72 10.79
C ILE A 28 4.20 6.11 11.31
N GLU A 29 5.13 7.06 11.34
CA GLU A 29 4.88 8.40 11.89
C GLU A 29 3.78 9.14 11.12
N SER A 30 3.80 9.10 9.78
CA SER A 30 2.76 9.74 8.97
C SER A 30 1.37 9.14 9.22
N SER A 31 1.28 7.82 9.36
CA SER A 31 0.02 7.12 9.64
C SER A 31 -0.51 7.44 11.04
N LEU A 32 0.36 7.48 12.05
CA LEU A 32 -0.02 7.87 13.41
C LEU A 32 -0.51 9.33 13.46
N LYS A 33 0.13 10.26 12.73
CA LYS A 33 -0.35 11.65 12.62
C LYS A 33 -1.74 11.73 12.00
N VAL A 34 -2.04 10.89 11.00
CA VAL A 34 -3.39 10.82 10.41
C VAL A 34 -4.40 10.28 11.42
N PHE A 35 -4.08 9.24 12.17
CA PHE A 35 -4.97 8.71 13.21
C PHE A 35 -5.19 9.69 14.37
N GLU A 36 -4.17 10.46 14.74
CA GLU A 36 -4.30 11.54 15.71
C GLU A 36 -5.23 12.64 15.18
N PHE A 37 -5.11 12.99 13.90
CA PHE A 37 -5.97 13.96 13.25
C PHE A 37 -7.41 13.45 13.14
N SER A 38 -7.63 12.19 12.74
CA SER A 38 -8.96 11.59 12.70
C SER A 38 -9.60 11.58 14.08
N LYS A 39 -8.81 11.36 15.14
CA LYS A 39 -9.25 11.46 16.54
C LYS A 39 -9.73 12.85 16.91
N LYS A 40 -8.98 13.88 16.55
CA LYS A 40 -9.35 15.28 16.82
C LYS A 40 -10.70 15.67 16.21
N PHE A 41 -11.03 15.13 15.03
CA PHE A 41 -12.25 15.49 14.31
C PHE A 41 -13.35 14.42 14.38
N SER A 42 -13.10 13.30 15.06
CA SER A 42 -14.02 12.15 15.15
C SER A 42 -14.52 11.68 13.78
N VAL A 43 -13.62 11.59 12.79
CA VAL A 43 -13.95 11.16 11.42
C VAL A 43 -13.30 9.81 11.08
N PRO A 44 -13.92 9.00 10.20
CA PRO A 44 -13.35 7.73 9.78
C PRO A 44 -12.12 7.89 8.88
N VAL A 45 -11.32 6.82 8.78
CA VAL A 45 -10.12 6.77 7.93
C VAL A 45 -10.18 5.56 7.00
N VAL A 46 -10.10 5.80 5.69
CA VAL A 46 -9.82 4.77 4.69
C VAL A 46 -8.35 4.89 4.30
N TYR A 47 -7.57 3.82 4.40
CA TYR A 47 -6.13 3.87 4.18
C TYR A 47 -5.62 2.74 3.28
N ALA A 48 -4.52 3.02 2.57
CA ALA A 48 -3.84 2.04 1.74
C ALA A 48 -2.97 1.11 2.60
N SER A 49 -3.44 -0.12 2.82
CA SER A 49 -2.59 -1.25 3.22
C SER A 49 -1.93 -1.89 1.99
N SER A 50 -1.34 -3.08 2.12
CA SER A 50 -0.56 -3.68 1.04
C SER A 50 -0.64 -5.21 1.03
N SER A 51 -0.72 -5.79 -0.16
CA SER A 51 -0.55 -7.23 -0.35
C SER A 51 0.85 -7.75 0.00
N ALA A 52 1.84 -6.85 0.16
CA ALA A 52 3.19 -7.21 0.62
C ALA A 52 3.19 -7.91 2.00
N ILE A 53 2.13 -7.73 2.79
CA ILE A 53 1.91 -8.43 4.06
C ILE A 53 1.84 -9.95 3.87
N TYR A 54 1.36 -10.42 2.73
CA TYR A 54 1.25 -11.85 2.42
C TYR A 54 2.58 -12.47 1.98
N GLY A 55 3.58 -11.67 1.62
CA GLY A 55 4.93 -12.09 1.22
C GLY A 55 5.01 -13.38 0.43
N ASN A 56 5.53 -14.43 1.06
CA ASN A 56 5.81 -15.73 0.43
C ASN A 56 4.69 -16.76 0.62
N LEU A 57 3.48 -16.35 1.04
CA LEU A 57 2.35 -17.26 1.10
C LEU A 57 2.00 -17.80 -0.31
N PRO A 58 1.50 -19.04 -0.40
CA PRO A 58 1.00 -19.59 -1.66
C PRO A 58 -0.05 -18.68 -2.32
N ILE A 59 -0.11 -18.71 -3.66
CA ILE A 59 -1.14 -17.99 -4.42
C ILE A 59 -2.53 -18.38 -3.91
N GLY A 60 -3.41 -17.39 -3.72
CA GLY A 60 -4.76 -17.58 -3.18
C GLY A 60 -4.83 -17.78 -1.67
N ASN A 61 -3.71 -17.67 -0.95
CA ASN A 61 -3.66 -17.74 0.51
C ASN A 61 -3.55 -16.34 1.14
N ASP A 62 -4.45 -15.45 0.75
CA ASP A 62 -4.53 -14.03 1.14
C ASP A 62 -5.60 -13.77 2.22
N GLN A 63 -5.85 -14.77 3.07
CA GLN A 63 -6.74 -14.65 4.22
C GLN A 63 -6.25 -13.58 5.20
N LYS A 64 -7.18 -12.85 5.82
CA LYS A 64 -6.89 -11.64 6.62
C LYS A 64 -5.87 -11.89 7.74
N GLU A 65 -5.93 -13.05 8.40
CA GLU A 65 -5.13 -13.44 9.56
C GLU A 65 -3.78 -14.07 9.20
N LYS A 66 -3.51 -14.29 7.91
CA LYS A 66 -2.26 -14.91 7.45
C LYS A 66 -1.29 -13.87 6.93
N PHE A 67 -0.04 -14.02 7.35
CA PHE A 67 1.04 -13.09 7.02
C PHE A 67 2.32 -13.86 6.73
N SER A 68 3.15 -13.30 5.85
CA SER A 68 4.53 -13.73 5.66
C SER A 68 5.37 -12.47 5.47
N ILE A 69 5.83 -11.87 6.56
CA ILE A 69 6.52 -10.59 6.52
C ILE A 69 7.95 -10.78 6.01
N THR A 70 8.23 -10.22 4.84
CA THR A 70 9.51 -10.36 4.14
C THR A 70 10.27 -9.04 3.97
N SER A 71 9.71 -7.92 4.43
CA SER A 71 10.33 -6.60 4.31
C SER A 71 9.85 -5.61 5.38
N PRO A 72 10.64 -4.56 5.68
CA PRO A 72 10.20 -3.48 6.57
C PRO A 72 8.91 -2.81 6.09
N TYR A 73 8.77 -2.58 4.77
CA TYR A 73 7.52 -2.04 4.22
C TYR A 73 6.29 -2.92 4.53
N ALA A 74 6.42 -4.25 4.40
CA ALA A 74 5.35 -5.18 4.75
C ALA A 74 5.02 -5.10 6.25
N GLN A 75 6.05 -5.02 7.10
CA GLN A 75 5.88 -4.85 8.54
C GLN A 75 5.16 -3.53 8.87
N ASP A 76 5.56 -2.41 8.26
CA ASP A 76 4.94 -1.10 8.47
C ASP A 76 3.44 -1.15 8.19
N LYS A 77 3.06 -1.75 7.05
CA LYS A 77 1.66 -1.83 6.62
C LYS A 77 0.82 -2.69 7.59
N LEU A 78 1.36 -3.81 8.05
CA LEU A 78 0.70 -4.63 9.06
C LEU A 78 0.59 -3.89 10.41
N THR A 79 1.65 -3.17 10.83
CA THR A 79 1.64 -2.36 12.04
C THR A 79 0.57 -1.26 11.99
N VAL A 80 0.38 -0.61 10.83
CA VAL A 80 -0.70 0.37 10.65
C VAL A 80 -2.08 -0.27 10.78
N GLU A 81 -2.28 -1.51 10.32
CA GLU A 81 -3.55 -2.24 10.54
C GLU A 81 -3.83 -2.48 12.04
N TYR A 82 -2.80 -2.79 12.83
CA TYR A 82 -2.96 -2.93 14.28
C TYR A 82 -3.28 -1.60 14.96
N TYR A 83 -2.62 -0.50 14.57
CA TYR A 83 -2.98 0.82 15.10
C TYR A 83 -4.40 1.25 14.71
N ALA A 84 -4.85 0.93 13.49
CA ALA A 84 -6.21 1.18 13.05
C ALA A 84 -7.24 0.40 13.88
N LYS A 85 -6.93 -0.85 14.24
CA LYS A 85 -7.73 -1.63 15.19
C LYS A 85 -7.77 -0.98 16.58
N THR A 86 -6.63 -0.57 17.12
CA THR A 86 -6.58 0.14 18.41
C THR A 86 -7.35 1.46 18.38
N LEU A 87 -7.30 2.19 17.27
CA LEU A 87 -8.04 3.43 17.07
C LEU A 87 -9.55 3.22 17.27
N PHE A 88 -10.10 2.14 16.72
CA PHE A 88 -11.49 1.77 16.94
C PHE A 88 -11.76 1.29 18.36
N GLU A 89 -10.93 0.39 18.89
CA GLU A 89 -11.16 -0.20 20.22
C GLU A 89 -11.17 0.85 21.33
N VAL A 90 -10.24 1.80 21.29
CA VAL A 90 -10.04 2.83 22.31
C VAL A 90 -10.90 4.07 22.06
N PHE A 91 -10.94 4.57 20.82
CA PHE A 91 -11.56 5.87 20.52
C PHE A 91 -12.86 5.78 19.72
N LYS A 92 -13.32 4.57 19.38
CA LYS A 92 -14.54 4.32 18.59
C LYS A 92 -14.55 5.01 17.22
N ILE A 93 -13.37 5.20 16.64
CA ILE A 93 -13.22 5.77 15.30
C ILE A 93 -13.03 4.65 14.30
N SER A 94 -13.97 4.56 13.37
CA SER A 94 -13.97 3.55 12.31
C SER A 94 -12.82 3.76 11.33
N SER A 95 -12.27 2.66 10.83
CA SER A 95 -11.27 2.69 9.78
C SER A 95 -11.33 1.46 8.88
N VAL A 96 -10.94 1.63 7.62
CA VAL A 96 -10.87 0.56 6.62
C VAL A 96 -9.50 0.58 5.95
N GLY A 97 -8.75 -0.51 6.11
CA GLY A 97 -7.48 -0.73 5.42
C GLY A 97 -7.67 -1.61 4.20
N LEU A 98 -7.30 -1.11 3.02
CA LEU A 98 -7.37 -1.89 1.77
C LEU A 98 -5.99 -2.44 1.44
N ARG A 99 -5.83 -3.77 1.43
CA ARG A 99 -4.59 -4.43 1.01
C ARG A 99 -4.50 -4.43 -0.51
N LEU A 100 -3.87 -3.40 -1.06
CA LEU A 100 -3.81 -3.19 -2.51
C LEU A 100 -2.86 -4.18 -3.20
N PHE A 101 -3.27 -4.71 -4.35
CA PHE A 101 -2.49 -5.58 -5.22
C PHE A 101 -2.09 -4.83 -6.49
N ASN A 102 -0.78 -4.71 -6.72
CA ASN A 102 -0.10 -4.17 -7.92
C ASN A 102 -0.92 -3.15 -8.73
N VAL A 103 -1.35 -2.06 -8.08
CA VAL A 103 -2.20 -1.05 -8.72
C VAL A 103 -1.48 -0.38 -9.89
N TYR A 104 -2.18 -0.21 -11.00
CA TYR A 104 -1.66 0.45 -12.20
C TYR A 104 -2.69 1.38 -12.82
N GLY A 105 -2.21 2.36 -13.61
CA GLY A 105 -3.08 3.26 -14.37
C GLY A 105 -2.48 4.65 -14.58
N PRO A 106 -3.26 5.58 -15.13
CA PRO A 106 -2.86 6.97 -15.34
C PRO A 106 -2.30 7.64 -14.08
N GLY A 107 -1.30 8.49 -14.23
CA GLY A 107 -0.64 9.21 -13.13
C GLY A 107 0.45 8.42 -12.38
N GLN A 108 0.61 7.12 -12.66
CA GLN A 108 1.70 6.34 -12.09
C GLN A 108 3.04 6.75 -12.72
N ARG A 109 3.99 7.18 -11.89
CA ARG A 109 5.31 7.65 -12.35
C ARG A 109 6.15 6.48 -12.88
N SER A 110 6.76 6.66 -14.04
CA SER A 110 7.66 5.68 -14.68
C SER A 110 9.15 5.95 -14.44
N ASN A 111 9.50 6.99 -13.69
CA ASN A 111 10.86 7.54 -13.62
C ASN A 111 11.66 7.14 -12.37
N SER A 112 11.11 6.25 -11.51
CA SER A 112 11.84 5.72 -10.36
C SER A 112 12.31 4.29 -10.65
N PRO A 113 13.53 3.89 -10.24
CA PRO A 113 13.95 2.48 -10.28
C PRO A 113 13.07 1.58 -9.40
N TYR A 114 12.24 2.18 -8.55
CA TYR A 114 11.27 1.49 -7.70
C TYR A 114 9.82 1.64 -8.20
N SER A 115 9.62 2.17 -9.41
CA SER A 115 8.31 2.26 -10.06
C SER A 115 7.74 0.86 -10.35
N ALA A 116 6.42 0.79 -10.47
CA ALA A 116 5.74 -0.45 -10.87
C ALA A 116 6.16 -0.90 -12.27
N VAL A 117 6.04 -2.21 -12.54
CA VAL A 117 6.51 -2.84 -13.77
C VAL A 117 5.80 -2.31 -15.03
N ILE A 118 4.48 -2.09 -14.97
CA ILE A 118 3.67 -1.63 -16.11
C ILE A 118 4.15 -0.29 -16.68
N PRO A 119 4.25 0.81 -15.91
CA PRO A 119 4.72 2.09 -16.44
C PRO A 119 6.18 2.06 -16.90
N ILE A 120 7.03 1.22 -16.29
CA ILE A 120 8.41 1.01 -16.76
C ILE A 120 8.41 0.37 -18.14
N PHE A 121 7.63 -0.70 -18.33
CA PHE A 121 7.55 -1.43 -19.60
C PHE A 121 7.02 -0.53 -20.71
N ILE A 122 5.90 0.17 -20.46
CA ILE A 122 5.33 1.15 -21.39
C ILE A 122 6.38 2.20 -21.77
N ASN A 123 7.07 2.80 -20.80
CA ASN A 123 8.07 3.85 -21.07
C ASN A 123 9.24 3.34 -21.92
N ARG A 124 9.72 2.12 -21.66
CA ARG A 124 10.82 1.52 -22.43
C ARG A 124 10.39 1.17 -23.85
N MET A 125 9.22 0.57 -24.03
CA MET A 125 8.66 0.27 -25.34
C MET A 125 8.46 1.54 -26.19
N LEU A 126 7.91 2.61 -25.60
CA LEU A 126 7.75 3.91 -26.27
C LEU A 126 9.10 4.52 -26.70
N LYS A 127 10.15 4.30 -25.92
CA LYS A 127 11.53 4.74 -26.22
C LYS A 127 12.31 3.76 -27.09
N LYS A 128 11.69 2.67 -27.57
CA LYS A 128 12.36 1.59 -28.32
C LYS A 128 13.58 1.00 -27.57
N LEU A 129 13.50 0.93 -26.24
CA LEU A 129 14.51 0.33 -25.37
C LEU A 129 14.11 -1.12 -25.02
N SER A 130 15.09 -2.00 -24.81
CA SER A 130 14.88 -3.40 -24.44
C SER A 130 14.11 -3.54 -23.13
N VAL A 131 13.05 -4.35 -23.05
CA VAL A 131 12.37 -4.60 -21.76
C VAL A 131 13.14 -5.63 -20.96
N VAL A 132 13.42 -5.33 -19.68
CA VAL A 132 14.11 -6.26 -18.77
C VAL A 132 13.07 -7.03 -17.98
N ILE A 133 13.08 -8.37 -18.13
CA ILE A 133 12.24 -9.27 -17.34
C ILE A 133 13.16 -9.97 -16.33
N ASN A 134 12.91 -9.73 -15.05
CA ASN A 134 13.62 -10.42 -13.97
C ASN A 134 12.92 -11.75 -13.70
N GLY A 135 13.46 -12.85 -14.24
CA GLY A 135 12.78 -14.15 -14.23
C GLY A 135 11.85 -14.33 -15.43
N GLY A 136 10.61 -14.78 -15.21
CA GLY A 136 9.63 -14.96 -16.29
C GLY A 136 8.37 -15.74 -15.92
N PHE A 137 8.36 -16.47 -14.79
CA PHE A 137 7.22 -17.31 -14.37
C PHE A 137 6.40 -16.70 -13.23
N GLN A 138 6.79 -15.53 -12.74
CA GLN A 138 6.08 -14.84 -11.67
C GLN A 138 4.72 -14.34 -12.15
N THR A 139 3.70 -14.53 -11.31
CA THR A 139 2.36 -13.97 -11.51
C THR A 139 2.10 -12.84 -10.53
N ARG A 140 1.27 -11.88 -10.94
CA ARG A 140 0.82 -10.76 -10.11
C ARG A 140 -0.63 -10.46 -10.46
N ASP A 141 -1.42 -10.15 -9.44
CA ASP A 141 -2.75 -9.59 -9.63
C ASP A 141 -2.62 -8.07 -9.81
N PHE A 142 -3.01 -7.57 -10.98
CA PHE A 142 -2.91 -6.17 -11.37
C PHE A 142 -4.30 -5.54 -11.35
N VAL A 143 -4.49 -4.56 -10.48
CA VAL A 143 -5.78 -3.88 -10.31
C VAL A 143 -5.71 -2.49 -10.94
N TYR A 144 -6.69 -2.14 -11.77
CA TYR A 144 -6.74 -0.83 -12.40
C TYR A 144 -7.09 0.25 -11.36
N VAL A 145 -6.52 1.44 -11.50
CA VAL A 145 -6.63 2.52 -10.51
C VAL A 145 -8.07 2.96 -10.26
N GLU A 146 -8.94 2.94 -11.27
CA GLU A 146 -10.34 3.34 -11.11
C GLU A 146 -11.12 2.34 -10.24
N ASP A 147 -10.88 1.04 -10.38
CA ASP A 147 -11.50 0.02 -9.51
C ASP A 147 -11.12 0.25 -8.03
N VAL A 148 -9.86 0.63 -7.78
CA VAL A 148 -9.38 0.96 -6.43
C VAL A 148 -10.08 2.21 -5.89
N VAL A 149 -10.25 3.23 -6.72
CA VAL A 149 -10.95 4.47 -6.36
C VAL A 149 -12.40 4.18 -5.98
N ASP A 150 -13.10 3.37 -6.77
CA ASP A 150 -14.50 3.01 -6.49
C ASP A 150 -14.63 2.28 -5.14
N VAL A 151 -13.77 1.30 -4.88
CA VAL A 151 -13.76 0.57 -3.60
C VAL A 151 -13.44 1.50 -2.43
N MET A 152 -12.52 2.45 -2.60
CA MET A 152 -12.19 3.43 -1.58
C MET A 152 -13.38 4.34 -1.27
N LEU A 153 -14.05 4.86 -2.29
CA LEU A 153 -15.23 5.70 -2.12
C LEU A 153 -16.37 4.93 -1.44
N MET A 154 -16.56 3.64 -1.78
CA MET A 154 -17.53 2.77 -1.11
C MET A 154 -17.17 2.52 0.36
N SER A 155 -15.88 2.38 0.67
CA SER A 155 -15.38 2.11 2.03
C SER A 155 -15.51 3.29 2.99
N MET A 156 -15.72 4.51 2.47
CA MET A 156 -15.88 5.74 3.27
C MET A 156 -17.33 5.97 3.73
N LYS A 157 -18.28 5.18 3.22
CA LYS A 157 -19.70 5.33 3.54
C LYS A 157 -20.07 4.83 4.94
#